data_AF-A0A0K2ZK90-F1
#
_entry.id   AF-A0A0K2ZK90-F1
#
_cell.length_a   1.000
_cell.length_b   1.000
_cell.length_c   1.000
_cell.angle_alpha   90.00
_cell.angle_beta   90.00
_cell.angle_gamma   90.00
#
_symmetry.space_group_name_H-M   'P 1'
#
loop_
_entity.id
_entity.type
_entity.pdbx_description
1 polymer ?
#
loop_
_entity_poly.entity_id
_entity_poly.type
_entity_poly.pdbx_seq_one_letter_code
_entity_poly.pdbx_strand_id
1 'polypeptide(L)'
;MLLLTKLGVAWLVAMLAARVLPPDGIAEGCWKGISVLALVAAMDMTNGGLFASLMQQYGKPGEAGAVVLMSVESGPLMTMLILGSAGVAVFEPRLFLGAVLPLLVGFALGNLDPQLRALFAAAVPALIPFFAFALGNTLDLHVIASAGVPGVLLGLLVVVVTGIPLLFADRLLGGGSGSAGIAASSTAGAAVATPALIAAMAPQFRAAAPAATALVATSVIVTSLLVPVLTALHARACARRAPPGS
;
A
#
# COMPACT_ATOMS: atom_id res chain seq x y z
N MET A 1 9.49 -10.64 6.44
CA MET A 1 8.58 -11.57 5.74
C MET A 1 7.34 -10.90 5.17
N LEU A 2 6.67 -10.02 5.95
CA LEU A 2 5.45 -9.33 5.50
C LEU A 2 5.63 -8.55 4.19
N LEU A 3 6.68 -7.70 4.11
CA LEU A 3 7.05 -6.95 2.90
C LEU A 3 7.13 -7.87 1.66
N LEU A 4 7.98 -8.89 1.72
CA LEU A 4 8.17 -9.83 0.59
C LEU A 4 6.88 -10.56 0.21
N THR A 5 6.07 -10.94 1.21
CA THR A 5 4.80 -11.62 0.98
C THR A 5 3.84 -10.71 0.22
N LYS A 6 3.71 -9.45 0.66
CA LYS A 6 2.79 -8.49 0.03
C LYS A 6 3.22 -8.15 -1.39
N LEU A 7 4.50 -7.88 -1.60
CA LEU A 7 5.06 -7.61 -2.93
C LEU A 7 4.92 -8.82 -3.86
N GLY A 8 5.16 -10.04 -3.35
CA GLY A 8 4.97 -11.27 -4.12
C GLY A 8 3.52 -11.50 -4.53
N VAL A 9 2.56 -11.20 -3.64
CA VAL A 9 1.13 -11.27 -3.95
C VAL A 9 0.75 -10.21 -4.99
N ALA A 10 1.17 -8.95 -4.82
CA ALA A 10 0.90 -7.88 -5.78
C ALA A 10 1.50 -8.20 -7.15
N TRP A 11 2.70 -8.78 -7.20
CA TRP A 11 3.33 -9.25 -8.44
C TRP A 11 2.55 -10.39 -9.10
N LEU A 12 2.11 -11.39 -8.32
CA LEU A 12 1.28 -12.48 -8.83
C LEU A 12 -0.04 -11.95 -9.40
N VAL A 13 -0.69 -11.02 -8.68
CA VAL A 13 -1.90 -10.35 -9.16
C VAL A 13 -1.61 -9.59 -10.45
N ALA A 14 -0.49 -8.88 -10.56
CA ALA A 14 -0.10 -8.19 -11.79
C ALA A 14 0.02 -9.16 -12.98
N MET A 15 0.72 -10.28 -12.81
CA MET A 15 0.87 -11.29 -13.86
C MET A 15 -0.46 -11.92 -14.29
N LEU A 16 -1.36 -12.18 -13.34
CA LEU A 16 -2.67 -12.77 -13.64
C LEU A 16 -3.57 -11.73 -14.31
N ALA A 17 -3.65 -10.53 -13.74
CA ALA A 17 -4.45 -9.43 -14.25
C ALA A 17 -4.02 -9.01 -15.66
N ALA A 18 -2.71 -8.99 -15.96
CA ALA A 18 -2.20 -8.66 -17.28
C ALA A 18 -2.64 -9.64 -18.39
N ARG A 19 -3.08 -10.85 -18.05
CA ARG A 19 -3.59 -11.83 -19.02
C ARG A 19 -5.09 -11.72 -19.28
N VAL A 20 -5.83 -11.08 -18.37
CA VAL A 20 -7.31 -11.08 -18.39
C VAL A 20 -7.91 -9.69 -18.52
N LEU A 21 -7.21 -8.65 -18.07
CA LEU A 21 -7.68 -7.27 -18.13
C LEU A 21 -7.28 -6.61 -19.44
N PRO A 22 -8.15 -5.74 -20.00
CA PRO A 22 -7.75 -4.85 -21.09
C PRO A 22 -6.58 -3.94 -20.66
N PRO A 23 -5.71 -3.52 -21.59
CA PRO A 23 -4.57 -2.64 -21.29
C PRO A 23 -4.96 -1.34 -20.57
N ASP A 24 -6.09 -0.74 -20.98
CA ASP A 24 -6.61 0.52 -20.40
C ASP A 24 -7.49 0.29 -19.16
N GLY A 25 -7.69 -0.96 -18.75
CA GLY A 25 -8.61 -1.36 -17.70
C GLY A 25 -10.05 -1.57 -18.16
N ILE A 26 -10.93 -1.91 -17.22
CA ILE A 26 -12.33 -2.21 -17.49
C ILE A 26 -13.11 -0.91 -17.73
N ALA A 27 -13.79 -0.80 -18.87
CA ALA A 27 -14.51 0.41 -19.27
C ALA A 27 -15.87 0.59 -18.57
N GLU A 28 -16.55 -0.50 -18.23
CA GLU A 28 -17.96 -0.49 -17.79
C GLU A 28 -18.26 -1.48 -16.66
N GLY A 29 -19.42 -1.31 -16.02
CA GLY A 29 -19.91 -2.20 -14.97
C GLY A 29 -19.33 -1.93 -13.57
N CYS A 30 -19.54 -2.87 -12.66
CA CYS A 30 -19.15 -2.75 -11.24
C CYS A 30 -17.63 -2.78 -10.99
N TRP A 31 -16.84 -3.10 -12.02
CA TRP A 31 -15.37 -3.10 -11.97
C TRP A 31 -14.75 -1.99 -12.81
N LYS A 32 -15.54 -0.99 -13.21
CA LYS A 32 -15.07 0.14 -14.03
C LYS A 32 -13.83 0.80 -13.44
N GLY A 33 -12.83 1.05 -14.29
CA GLY A 33 -11.56 1.67 -13.93
C GLY A 33 -10.52 0.71 -13.34
N ILE A 34 -10.90 -0.53 -12.99
CA ILE A 34 -9.95 -1.54 -12.52
C ILE A 34 -9.02 -1.87 -13.68
N SER A 35 -7.74 -1.62 -13.44
CA SER A 35 -6.63 -1.86 -14.36
C SER A 35 -5.51 -2.56 -13.60
N VAL A 36 -4.53 -3.11 -14.33
CA VAL A 36 -3.33 -3.67 -13.71
C VAL A 36 -2.62 -2.62 -12.86
N LEU A 37 -2.58 -1.37 -13.32
CA LEU A 37 -2.03 -0.24 -12.57
C LEU A 37 -2.76 0.01 -11.25
N ALA A 38 -4.10 0.04 -11.27
CA ALA A 38 -4.91 0.26 -10.08
C ALA A 38 -4.71 -0.87 -9.04
N LEU A 39 -4.67 -2.13 -9.51
CA LEU A 39 -4.47 -3.30 -8.66
C LEU A 39 -3.10 -3.27 -7.99
N VAL A 40 -2.03 -3.07 -8.77
CA VAL A 40 -0.67 -3.05 -8.25
C VAL A 40 -0.50 -1.92 -7.25
N ALA A 41 -0.84 -0.67 -7.64
CA ALA A 41 -0.69 0.48 -6.76
C ALA A 41 -1.50 0.35 -5.47
N ALA A 42 -2.66 -0.31 -5.49
CA ALA A 42 -3.46 -0.52 -4.29
C ALA A 42 -2.89 -1.62 -3.36
N MET A 43 -2.18 -2.60 -3.91
CA MET A 43 -1.76 -3.82 -3.20
C MET A 43 -0.30 -3.85 -2.77
N ASP A 44 0.60 -3.13 -3.43
CA ASP A 44 2.04 -3.23 -3.18
C ASP A 44 2.55 -2.35 -2.03
N MET A 45 1.69 -1.50 -1.46
CA MET A 45 2.04 -0.59 -0.36
C MET A 45 1.17 -0.80 0.87
N THR A 46 1.77 -0.73 2.06
CA THR A 46 1.12 -0.77 3.37
C THR A 46 1.05 0.61 3.98
N ASN A 47 -0.07 0.93 4.63
CA ASN A 47 -0.15 2.13 5.46
C ASN A 47 0.71 1.94 6.71
N GLY A 48 1.97 2.39 6.64
CA GLY A 48 2.94 2.24 7.74
C GLY A 48 2.51 2.90 9.05
N GLY A 49 1.84 4.07 8.99
CA GLY A 49 1.32 4.73 10.19
C GLY A 49 0.20 3.94 10.86
N LEU A 50 -0.73 3.42 10.06
CA LEU A 50 -1.78 2.52 10.53
C LEU A 50 -1.19 1.23 11.11
N PHE A 51 -0.26 0.60 10.39
CA PHE A 51 0.42 -0.59 10.86
C PHE A 51 1.13 -0.35 12.20
N ALA A 52 1.94 0.71 12.31
CA ALA A 52 2.67 1.03 13.53
C ALA A 52 1.74 1.24 14.73
N SER A 53 0.67 2.02 14.55
CA SER A 53 -0.32 2.24 15.62
C SER A 53 -1.03 0.96 16.07
N LEU A 54 -1.37 0.07 15.13
CA LEU A 54 -1.97 -1.22 15.45
C LEU A 54 -0.98 -2.17 16.13
N MET A 55 0.29 -2.17 15.72
CA MET A 55 1.32 -3.00 16.36
C MET A 55 1.72 -2.49 17.74
N GLN A 56 1.63 -1.19 18.00
CA GLN A 56 1.78 -0.67 19.35
C GLN A 56 0.66 -1.14 20.29
N GLN A 57 -0.55 -1.35 19.76
CA GLN A 57 -1.71 -1.79 20.56
C GLN A 57 -1.85 -3.31 20.66
N TYR A 58 -1.59 -4.03 19.57
CA TYR A 58 -1.93 -5.46 19.41
C TYR A 58 -0.75 -6.34 19.00
N GLY A 59 0.41 -5.75 18.70
CA GLY A 59 1.61 -6.47 18.30
C GLY A 59 2.48 -6.90 19.48
N LYS A 60 3.39 -7.82 19.23
CA LYS A 60 4.44 -8.20 20.20
C LYS A 60 5.52 -7.11 20.26
N PRO A 61 6.30 -7.04 21.36
CA PRO A 61 7.46 -6.17 21.44
C PRO A 61 8.39 -6.37 20.22
N GLY A 62 8.72 -5.27 19.53
CA GLY A 62 9.57 -5.28 18.34
C GLY A 62 8.85 -5.43 16.99
N GLU A 63 7.59 -5.89 16.95
CA GLU A 63 6.85 -6.04 15.68
C GLU A 63 6.52 -4.69 15.03
N ALA A 64 6.33 -3.64 15.83
CA ALA A 64 6.16 -2.28 15.32
C ALA A 64 7.39 -1.79 14.53
N GLY A 65 8.59 -2.34 14.80
CA GLY A 65 9.82 -2.03 14.06
C GLY A 65 9.78 -2.45 12.59
N ALA A 66 8.88 -3.37 12.20
CA ALA A 66 8.69 -3.76 10.81
C ALA A 66 8.22 -2.59 9.92
N VAL A 67 7.68 -1.51 10.51
CA VAL A 67 7.31 -0.30 9.77
C VAL A 67 8.47 0.30 8.98
N VAL A 68 9.71 0.15 9.47
CA VAL A 68 10.91 0.64 8.77
C VAL A 68 11.09 -0.08 7.45
N LEU A 69 10.90 -1.40 7.42
CA LEU A 69 10.94 -2.17 6.17
C LEU A 69 9.76 -1.83 5.27
N MET A 70 8.57 -1.57 5.83
CA MET A 70 7.40 -1.14 5.06
C MET A 70 7.57 0.26 4.45
N SER A 71 8.44 1.12 4.97
CA SER A 71 8.74 2.38 4.27
C SER A 71 9.49 2.17 2.94
N VAL A 72 10.10 1.02 2.72
CA VAL A 72 10.81 0.71 1.45
C VAL A 72 9.82 0.52 0.29
N GLU A 73 8.61 0.03 0.57
CA GLU A 73 7.52 -0.02 -0.42
C GLU A 73 6.83 1.34 -0.59
N SER A 74 7.32 2.42 0.04
CA SER A 74 6.75 3.75 -0.18
C SER A 74 7.20 4.37 -1.51
N GLY A 75 6.24 4.73 -2.37
CA GLY A 75 6.47 5.41 -3.64
C GLY A 75 6.37 4.49 -4.86
N PRO A 76 6.70 4.99 -6.07
CA PRO A 76 6.46 4.26 -7.31
C PRO A 76 7.46 3.12 -7.55
N LEU A 77 8.52 3.00 -6.75
CA LEU A 77 9.61 2.06 -6.99
C LEU A 77 9.13 0.61 -7.08
N MET A 78 8.37 0.15 -6.08
CA MET A 78 7.87 -1.23 -6.05
C MET A 78 6.85 -1.48 -7.16
N THR A 79 5.99 -0.51 -7.45
CA THR A 79 5.05 -0.58 -8.57
C THR A 79 5.79 -0.72 -9.90
N MET A 80 6.86 0.05 -10.12
CA MET A 80 7.69 -0.05 -11.33
C MET A 80 8.37 -1.42 -11.43
N LEU A 81 8.90 -1.94 -10.31
CA LEU A 81 9.52 -3.26 -10.28
C LEU A 81 8.51 -4.35 -10.60
N ILE A 82 7.30 -4.27 -10.04
CA ILE A 82 6.22 -5.23 -10.26
C ILE A 82 5.73 -5.17 -11.70
N LEU A 83 5.36 -4.00 -12.20
CA LEU A 83 4.88 -3.82 -13.58
C LEU A 83 5.96 -4.18 -14.61
N GLY A 84 7.22 -3.83 -14.32
CA GLY A 84 8.37 -4.16 -15.14
C GLY A 84 8.62 -5.66 -15.24
N SER A 85 8.74 -6.33 -14.08
CA SER A 85 9.02 -7.76 -14.02
C SER A 85 7.83 -8.63 -14.44
N ALA A 86 6.60 -8.16 -14.31
CA ALA A 86 5.40 -8.83 -14.82
C ALA A 86 5.21 -8.65 -16.34
N GLY A 87 6.09 -7.89 -17.01
CA GLY A 87 6.03 -7.65 -18.46
C GLY A 87 4.94 -6.67 -18.90
N VAL A 88 4.38 -5.89 -17.96
CA VAL A 88 3.27 -4.95 -18.22
C VAL A 88 3.80 -3.62 -18.75
N ALA A 89 5.01 -3.23 -18.34
CA ALA A 89 5.66 -2.01 -18.80
C ALA A 89 7.18 -2.17 -18.86
N VAL A 90 7.85 -1.28 -19.59
CA VAL A 90 9.31 -1.17 -19.61
C VAL A 90 9.66 0.20 -19.08
N PHE A 91 10.53 0.24 -18.08
CA PHE A 91 11.00 1.47 -17.46
C PHE A 91 12.51 1.60 -17.67
N GLU A 92 12.97 2.81 -17.95
CA GLU A 92 14.39 3.08 -18.09
C GLU A 92 15.09 2.99 -16.72
N PRO A 93 16.29 2.37 -16.61
CA PRO A 93 17.00 2.21 -15.34
C PRO A 93 17.19 3.52 -14.54
N ARG A 94 17.34 4.65 -15.24
CA ARG A 94 17.47 5.99 -14.62
C ARG A 94 16.25 6.39 -13.78
N LEU A 95 15.06 5.91 -14.13
CA LEU A 95 13.83 6.22 -13.38
C LEU A 95 13.81 5.50 -12.02
N PHE A 96 14.33 4.26 -11.96
CA PHE A 96 14.49 3.54 -10.70
C PHE A 96 15.49 4.26 -9.78
N LEU A 97 16.60 4.77 -10.33
CA LEU A 97 17.55 5.58 -9.57
C LEU A 97 16.87 6.84 -9.01
N GLY A 98 16.09 7.55 -9.83
CA GLY A 98 15.31 8.69 -9.40
C GLY A 98 14.34 8.39 -8.25
N ALA A 99 13.73 7.21 -8.25
CA ALA A 99 12.83 6.77 -7.16
C ALA A 99 13.59 6.40 -5.87
N VAL A 100 14.81 5.87 -5.97
CA VAL A 100 15.64 5.45 -4.81
C VAL A 100 16.41 6.61 -4.18
N LEU A 101 16.81 7.62 -4.97
CA LEU A 101 17.65 8.73 -4.50
C LEU A 101 17.10 9.46 -3.26
N PRO A 102 15.80 9.84 -3.19
CA PRO A 102 15.26 10.48 -2.00
C PRO A 102 15.42 9.65 -0.72
N LEU A 103 15.27 8.32 -0.83
CA LEU A 103 15.46 7.40 0.29
C LEU A 103 16.93 7.38 0.75
N LEU A 104 17.87 7.29 -0.20
CA LEU A 104 19.31 7.28 0.11
C LEU A 104 19.76 8.59 0.73
N VAL A 105 19.30 9.73 0.20
CA VAL A 105 19.61 11.05 0.74
C VAL A 105 19.02 11.20 2.14
N GLY A 106 17.76 10.83 2.35
CA GLY A 106 17.12 10.87 3.67
C GLY A 106 17.85 9.98 4.69
N PHE A 107 18.25 8.77 4.29
CA PHE A 107 19.02 7.86 5.13
C PHE A 107 20.40 8.45 5.48
N ALA A 108 21.14 8.98 4.50
CA ALA A 108 22.44 9.59 4.73
C ALA A 108 22.32 10.78 5.68
N LEU A 109 21.44 11.74 5.40
CA LEU A 109 21.24 12.93 6.24
C LEU A 109 20.81 12.59 7.67
N GLY A 110 19.89 11.64 7.83
CA GLY A 110 19.41 11.22 9.15
C GLY A 110 20.45 10.49 10.01
N ASN A 111 21.48 9.91 9.40
CA ASN A 111 22.61 9.30 10.12
C ASN A 111 23.76 10.29 10.34
N LEU A 112 23.95 11.28 9.46
CA LEU A 112 25.02 12.26 9.57
C LEU A 112 24.73 13.37 10.59
N ASP A 113 23.47 13.76 10.77
CA ASP A 113 23.10 14.86 11.66
C ASP A 113 21.82 14.55 12.48
N PRO A 114 21.94 14.39 13.81
CA PRO A 114 20.79 14.21 14.69
C PRO A 114 19.76 15.35 14.64
N GLN A 115 20.17 16.59 14.35
CA GLN A 115 19.28 17.73 14.21
C GLN A 115 18.45 17.64 12.93
N LEU A 116 19.07 17.25 11.81
CA LEU A 116 18.33 16.97 10.56
C LEU A 116 17.35 15.82 10.74
N ARG A 117 17.75 14.76 11.45
CA ARG A 117 16.84 13.67 11.79
C ARG A 117 15.63 14.16 12.59
N ALA A 118 15.84 14.99 13.62
CA ALA A 118 14.77 15.55 14.43
C ALA A 118 13.86 16.49 13.62
N LEU A 119 14.45 17.33 12.77
CA LEU A 119 13.72 18.22 11.87
C LEU A 119 12.79 17.45 10.92
N PHE A 120 13.32 16.45 10.21
CA PHE A 120 12.51 15.66 9.26
C PHE A 120 11.45 14.82 9.99
N ALA A 121 11.77 14.26 11.15
CA ALA A 121 10.78 13.52 11.95
C ALA A 121 9.62 14.43 12.40
N ALA A 122 9.91 15.68 12.79
CA ALA A 122 8.90 16.66 13.17
C ALA A 122 8.12 17.21 11.95
N ALA A 123 8.72 17.21 10.76
CA ALA A 123 8.07 17.66 9.53
C ALA A 123 6.97 16.68 9.05
N VAL A 124 7.13 15.37 9.28
CA VAL A 124 6.16 14.36 8.79
C VAL A 124 4.74 14.64 9.29
N PRO A 125 4.46 14.80 10.60
CA PRO A 125 3.11 15.14 11.09
C PRO A 125 2.57 16.45 10.52
N ALA A 126 3.43 17.45 10.33
CA ALA A 126 3.05 18.74 9.76
C ALA A 126 2.66 18.64 8.28
N LEU A 127 3.28 17.73 7.51
CA LEU A 127 2.99 17.50 6.10
C LEU A 127 1.72 16.67 5.87
N ILE A 128 1.29 15.83 6.83
CA ILE A 128 0.06 15.02 6.73
C ILE A 128 -1.17 15.84 6.31
N PRO A 129 -1.53 16.97 6.98
CA PRO A 129 -2.70 17.76 6.57
C PRO A 129 -2.57 18.37 5.18
N PHE A 130 -1.37 18.78 4.75
CA PHE A 130 -1.15 19.29 3.39
C PHE A 130 -1.27 18.19 2.34
N PHE A 131 -0.73 16.99 2.63
CA PHE A 131 -0.92 15.82 1.77
C PHE A 131 -2.40 15.46 1.65
N ALA A 132 -3.13 15.43 2.76
CA ALA A 132 -4.56 15.15 2.77
C ALA A 132 -5.37 16.23 2.02
N PHE A 133 -5.02 17.51 2.21
CA PHE A 133 -5.66 18.63 1.52
C PHE A 133 -5.37 18.65 0.02
N ALA A 134 -4.11 18.49 -0.39
CA ALA A 134 -3.72 18.41 -1.80
C ALA A 134 -4.39 17.22 -2.49
N LEU A 135 -4.39 16.05 -1.83
CA LEU A 135 -5.10 14.86 -2.28
C LEU A 135 -6.59 15.18 -2.44
N GLY A 136 -7.24 15.73 -1.41
CA GLY A 136 -8.65 16.15 -1.46
C GLY A 136 -8.98 17.16 -2.56
N ASN A 137 -8.08 18.11 -2.85
CA ASN A 137 -8.26 19.13 -3.89
C ASN A 137 -8.03 18.58 -5.32
N THR A 138 -7.19 17.55 -5.46
CA THR A 138 -7.00 16.85 -6.73
C THR A 138 -8.03 15.75 -6.98
N LEU A 139 -8.77 15.34 -5.96
CA LEU A 139 -9.85 14.37 -6.07
C LEU A 139 -11.10 15.03 -6.65
N ASP A 140 -11.47 14.62 -7.85
CA ASP A 140 -12.77 14.93 -8.41
C ASP A 140 -13.86 14.13 -7.66
N LEU A 141 -14.72 14.82 -6.91
CA LEU A 141 -15.83 14.20 -6.18
C LEU A 141 -16.80 13.47 -7.11
N HIS A 142 -16.90 13.86 -8.38
CA HIS A 142 -17.65 13.13 -9.40
C HIS A 142 -16.97 11.79 -9.73
N VAL A 143 -15.64 11.75 -9.73
CA VAL A 143 -14.85 10.52 -9.91
C VAL A 143 -14.92 9.64 -8.66
N ILE A 144 -14.99 10.19 -7.44
CA ILE A 144 -15.26 9.37 -6.24
C ILE A 144 -16.68 8.79 -6.26
N ALA A 145 -17.68 9.60 -6.62
CA ALA A 145 -19.07 9.16 -6.73
C ALA A 145 -19.24 8.05 -7.78
N SER A 146 -18.49 8.12 -8.89
CA SER A 146 -18.49 7.11 -9.94
C SER A 146 -17.55 5.92 -9.67
N ALA A 147 -16.45 6.12 -8.94
CA ALA A 147 -15.59 5.07 -8.42
C ALA A 147 -16.25 4.30 -7.27
N GLY A 148 -17.30 4.87 -6.65
CA GLY A 148 -17.97 4.40 -5.43
C GLY A 148 -17.92 2.89 -5.19
N VAL A 149 -18.64 2.10 -5.98
CA VAL A 149 -18.67 0.64 -5.82
C VAL A 149 -17.35 -0.03 -6.23
N PRO A 150 -16.78 0.20 -7.44
CA PRO A 150 -15.51 -0.43 -7.83
C PRO A 150 -14.35 -0.18 -6.86
N GLY A 151 -14.25 1.02 -6.28
CA GLY A 151 -13.22 1.40 -5.32
C GLY A 151 -13.41 0.73 -3.97
N VAL A 152 -14.67 0.58 -3.51
CA VAL A 152 -14.97 -0.21 -2.31
C VAL A 152 -14.63 -1.68 -2.53
N LEU A 153 -15.00 -2.24 -3.68
CA LEU A 153 -14.64 -3.60 -4.05
C LEU A 153 -13.13 -3.80 -4.11
N LEU A 154 -12.39 -2.83 -4.66
CA LEU A 154 -10.92 -2.86 -4.66
C LEU A 154 -10.37 -2.85 -3.23
N GLY A 155 -10.85 -1.98 -2.35
CA GLY A 155 -10.41 -1.95 -0.95
C GLY A 155 -10.66 -3.27 -0.22
N LEU A 156 -11.82 -3.88 -0.41
CA LEU A 156 -12.13 -5.21 0.12
C LEU A 156 -11.21 -6.28 -0.49
N LEU A 157 -10.97 -6.21 -1.79
CA LEU A 157 -10.08 -7.12 -2.50
C LEU A 157 -8.65 -7.02 -1.97
N VAL A 158 -8.14 -5.82 -1.69
CA VAL A 158 -6.81 -5.62 -1.08
C VAL A 158 -6.73 -6.34 0.27
N VAL A 159 -7.70 -6.11 1.16
CA VAL A 159 -7.69 -6.75 2.50
C VAL A 159 -7.72 -8.27 2.39
N VAL A 160 -8.52 -8.84 1.48
CA VAL A 160 -8.64 -10.29 1.33
C VAL A 160 -7.40 -10.88 0.64
N VAL A 161 -7.05 -10.36 -0.54
CA VAL A 161 -6.01 -10.93 -1.40
C VAL A 161 -4.63 -10.75 -0.80
N THR A 162 -4.34 -9.62 -0.17
CA THR A 162 -3.05 -9.42 0.51
C THR A 162 -3.09 -9.92 1.95
N GLY A 163 -4.20 -9.72 2.67
CA GLY A 163 -4.29 -10.03 4.09
C GLY A 163 -4.31 -11.51 4.42
N ILE A 164 -4.92 -12.37 3.59
CA ILE A 164 -4.89 -13.81 3.82
C ILE A 164 -3.44 -14.36 3.74
N PRO A 165 -2.67 -14.13 2.66
CA PRO A 165 -1.27 -14.52 2.62
C PRO A 165 -0.43 -13.89 3.72
N LEU A 166 -0.65 -12.61 4.04
CA LEU A 166 0.08 -11.91 5.11
C LEU A 166 -0.20 -12.51 6.49
N LEU A 167 -1.46 -12.88 6.77
CA LEU A 167 -1.85 -13.56 8.00
C LEU A 167 -1.10 -14.89 8.15
N PHE A 168 -1.02 -15.67 7.08
CA PHE A 168 -0.27 -16.94 7.08
C PHE A 168 1.23 -16.72 7.19
N ALA A 169 1.79 -15.74 6.47
CA ALA A 169 3.21 -15.42 6.56
C ALA A 169 3.61 -14.97 7.97
N ASP A 170 2.78 -14.14 8.61
CA ASP A 170 3.00 -13.70 9.98
C ASP A 170 3.04 -14.89 10.95
N ARG A 171 2.07 -15.80 10.85
CA ARG A 171 1.98 -16.97 11.74
C ARG A 171 3.04 -18.02 11.49
N LEU A 172 3.17 -18.46 10.24
CA LEU A 172 3.95 -19.64 9.87
C LEU A 172 5.43 -19.33 9.74
N LEU A 173 5.77 -18.11 9.31
CA LEU A 173 7.15 -17.74 8.96
C LEU A 173 7.69 -16.69 9.93
N GLY A 174 6.82 -15.82 10.47
CA GLY A 174 7.18 -14.81 11.47
C GLY A 174 7.03 -15.25 12.93
N GLY A 175 6.32 -16.35 13.21
CA GLY A 175 5.98 -16.76 14.58
C GLY A 175 5.04 -15.78 15.32
N GLY A 176 4.40 -14.87 14.57
CA GLY A 176 3.44 -13.89 15.06
C GLY A 176 2.07 -14.51 15.35
N SER A 177 1.18 -13.72 15.95
CA SER A 177 -0.22 -14.13 16.21
C SER A 177 -1.09 -14.10 14.95
N GLY A 178 -0.59 -13.50 13.86
CA GLY A 178 -1.35 -13.15 12.68
C GLY A 178 -1.82 -11.69 12.66
N SER A 179 -1.76 -11.00 13.80
CA SER A 179 -2.18 -9.60 13.92
C SER A 179 -1.32 -8.66 13.05
N ALA A 180 -0.01 -8.91 12.96
CA ALA A 180 0.86 -8.09 12.12
C ALA A 180 0.57 -8.32 10.63
N GLY A 181 0.24 -9.55 10.25
CA GLY A 181 -0.22 -9.88 8.90
C GLY A 181 -1.49 -9.11 8.51
N ILE A 182 -2.50 -9.11 9.38
CA ILE A 182 -3.75 -8.37 9.12
C ILE A 182 -3.49 -6.86 9.11
N ALA A 183 -2.72 -6.33 10.07
CA ALA A 183 -2.38 -4.90 10.11
C ALA A 183 -1.64 -4.43 8.85
N ALA A 184 -0.87 -5.33 8.22
CA ALA A 184 -0.15 -5.07 6.98
C ALA A 184 -1.05 -5.12 5.72
N SER A 185 -2.32 -5.51 5.81
CA SER A 185 -3.23 -5.68 4.66
C SER A 185 -3.92 -4.39 4.18
N SER A 186 -3.37 -3.22 4.51
CA SER A 186 -3.93 -1.91 4.15
C SER A 186 -3.32 -1.35 2.86
N THR A 187 -4.01 -0.42 2.20
CA THR A 187 -3.43 0.41 1.14
C THR A 187 -2.83 1.68 1.77
N ALA A 188 -1.61 2.05 1.38
CA ALA A 188 -0.96 3.26 1.87
C ALA A 188 -1.57 4.55 1.30
N GLY A 189 -1.65 5.63 2.09
CA GLY A 189 -2.08 6.95 1.58
C GLY A 189 -1.18 7.48 0.45
N ALA A 190 0.13 7.22 0.53
CA ALA A 190 1.08 7.59 -0.52
C ALA A 190 0.81 6.88 -1.86
N ALA A 191 0.11 5.73 -1.85
CA ALA A 191 -0.21 4.98 -3.06
C ALA A 191 -1.13 5.76 -4.02
N VAL A 192 -1.90 6.73 -3.52
CA VAL A 192 -2.82 7.53 -4.35
C VAL A 192 -2.06 8.34 -5.41
N ALA A 193 -0.84 8.78 -5.11
CA ALA A 193 -0.02 9.50 -6.08
C ALA A 193 0.62 8.58 -7.14
N THR A 194 0.74 7.29 -6.84
CA THR A 194 1.51 6.33 -7.65
C THR A 194 1.00 6.21 -9.09
N PRO A 195 -0.31 6.06 -9.39
CA PRO A 195 -0.77 5.93 -10.77
C PRO A 195 -0.39 7.12 -11.66
N ALA A 196 -0.51 8.34 -11.14
CA ALA A 196 -0.10 9.55 -11.85
C ALA A 196 1.41 9.60 -12.12
N LEU A 197 2.23 9.26 -11.11
CA LEU A 197 3.68 9.17 -11.25
C LEU A 197 4.08 8.11 -12.29
N ILE A 198 3.45 6.95 -12.27
CA ILE A 198 3.70 5.88 -13.25
C ILE A 198 3.30 6.35 -14.65
N ALA A 199 2.17 7.03 -14.85
CA ALA A 199 1.78 7.55 -16.16
C ALA A 199 2.67 8.67 -16.69
N ALA A 200 3.33 9.43 -15.81
CA ALA A 200 4.36 10.39 -16.20
C ALA A 200 5.61 9.70 -16.75
N MET A 201 5.93 8.51 -16.22
CA MET A 201 7.10 7.70 -16.60
C MET A 201 6.83 6.72 -17.75
N ALA A 202 5.62 6.21 -17.86
CA ALA A 202 5.17 5.22 -18.83
C ALA A 202 3.84 5.69 -19.47
N PRO A 203 3.92 6.39 -20.62
CA PRO A 203 2.78 7.05 -21.26
C PRO A 203 1.59 6.15 -21.57
N GLN A 204 1.79 4.83 -21.74
CA GLN A 204 0.68 3.91 -21.98
C GLN A 204 -0.36 3.89 -20.85
N PHE A 205 0.01 4.31 -19.64
CA PHE A 205 -0.93 4.35 -18.52
C PHE A 205 -1.70 5.67 -18.38
N ARG A 206 -1.50 6.66 -19.24
CA ARG A 206 -2.15 7.98 -19.13
C ARG A 206 -3.68 7.89 -19.12
N ALA A 207 -4.25 6.99 -19.91
CA ALA A 207 -5.70 6.79 -19.96
C ALA A 207 -6.24 6.17 -18.66
N ALA A 208 -5.53 5.20 -18.09
CA ALA A 208 -5.95 4.48 -16.90
C ALA A 208 -5.65 5.23 -15.58
N ALA A 209 -4.66 6.13 -15.57
CA ALA A 209 -4.16 6.76 -14.35
C ALA A 209 -5.22 7.56 -13.56
N PRO A 210 -6.10 8.39 -14.17
CA PRO A 210 -7.12 9.11 -13.41
C PRO A 210 -8.08 8.16 -12.67
N ALA A 211 -8.55 7.11 -13.35
CA ALA A 211 -9.43 6.11 -12.75
C ALA A 211 -8.70 5.30 -11.66
N ALA A 212 -7.47 4.87 -11.93
CA ALA A 212 -6.65 4.15 -10.96
C ALA A 212 -6.38 4.98 -9.69
N THR A 213 -6.04 6.27 -9.83
CA THR A 213 -5.85 7.19 -8.70
C THR A 213 -7.08 7.26 -7.80
N ALA A 214 -8.27 7.42 -8.39
CA ALA A 214 -9.50 7.49 -7.64
C ALA A 214 -9.83 6.18 -6.91
N LEU A 215 -9.66 5.04 -7.59
CA LEU A 215 -9.89 3.72 -6.99
C LEU A 215 -8.93 3.44 -5.83
N VAL A 216 -7.66 3.79 -5.98
CA VAL A 216 -6.65 3.66 -4.93
C VAL A 216 -7.00 4.57 -3.75
N ALA A 217 -7.47 5.80 -4.00
CA ALA A 217 -7.93 6.70 -2.92
C ALA A 217 -9.10 6.12 -2.13
N THR A 218 -10.10 5.56 -2.81
CA THR A 218 -11.20 4.85 -2.13
C THR A 218 -10.70 3.62 -1.37
N SER A 219 -9.77 2.86 -1.94
CA SER A 219 -9.14 1.71 -1.27
C SER A 219 -8.43 2.11 0.03
N VAL A 220 -7.71 3.24 0.05
CA VAL A 220 -7.10 3.78 1.27
C VAL A 220 -8.13 4.03 2.35
N ILE A 221 -9.27 4.66 2.02
CA ILE A 221 -10.34 4.94 2.99
C ILE A 221 -10.90 3.63 3.54
N VAL A 222 -11.29 2.70 2.65
CA VAL A 222 -11.91 1.43 3.03
C VAL A 222 -10.98 0.59 3.89
N THR A 223 -9.72 0.43 3.47
CA THR A 223 -8.74 -0.35 4.22
C THR A 223 -8.39 0.32 5.56
N SER A 224 -8.34 1.65 5.62
CA SER A 224 -8.09 2.37 6.88
C SER A 224 -9.19 2.20 7.92
N LEU A 225 -10.43 1.96 7.49
CA LEU A 225 -11.55 1.66 8.38
C LEU A 225 -11.62 0.17 8.75
N LEU A 226 -11.38 -0.72 7.77
CA LEU A 226 -11.59 -2.15 7.94
C LEU A 226 -10.44 -2.84 8.68
N VAL A 227 -9.18 -2.52 8.33
CA VAL A 227 -7.99 -3.20 8.87
C VAL A 227 -7.87 -3.05 10.40
N PRO A 228 -8.12 -1.89 11.03
CA PRO A 228 -8.11 -1.77 12.49
C PRO A 228 -9.13 -2.67 13.17
N VAL A 229 -10.34 -2.72 12.63
CA VAL A 229 -11.44 -3.55 13.17
C VAL A 229 -11.07 -5.02 13.07
N LEU A 230 -10.59 -5.48 11.91
CA LEU A 230 -10.18 -6.87 11.71
C LEU A 230 -9.01 -7.25 12.61
N THR A 231 -8.01 -6.38 12.74
CA THR A 231 -6.85 -6.60 13.61
C THR A 231 -7.28 -6.72 15.07
N ALA A 232 -8.15 -5.82 15.54
CA ALA A 232 -8.66 -5.84 16.91
C ALA A 232 -9.51 -7.10 17.20
N LEU A 233 -10.40 -7.47 16.28
CA LEU A 233 -11.21 -8.69 16.42
C LEU A 233 -10.33 -9.95 16.47
N HIS A 234 -9.32 -10.03 15.60
CA HIS A 234 -8.39 -11.15 15.56
C HIS A 234 -7.52 -11.23 16.81
N ALA A 235 -6.99 -10.11 17.27
CA ALA A 235 -6.19 -10.03 18.49
C ALA A 235 -7.01 -10.49 19.72
N ARG A 236 -8.26 -10.02 19.85
CA ARG A 236 -9.18 -10.46 20.90
C ARG A 236 -9.51 -11.95 20.82
N ALA A 237 -9.71 -12.48 19.61
CA ALA A 237 -9.96 -13.91 19.41
C ALA A 237 -8.73 -14.77 19.77
N CYS A 238 -7.53 -14.32 19.47
CA CYS A 238 -6.29 -15.00 19.88
C CYS A 238 -6.10 -14.97 21.40
N ALA A 239 -6.34 -13.82 22.05
CA ALA A 239 -6.25 -13.70 23.50
C ALA A 239 -7.21 -14.64 24.24
N ARG A 240 -8.44 -14.83 23.72
CA ARG A 240 -9.42 -15.80 24.26
C ARG A 240 -9.00 -17.26 24.12
N ARG A 241 -8.09 -17.57 23.19
CA ARG A 241 -7.61 -18.93 22.92
C ARG A 241 -6.31 -19.26 23.67
N ALA A 242 -5.67 -18.26 24.28
CA ALA A 242 -4.50 -18.49 25.12
C ALA A 242 -4.92 -19.18 26.43
N PRO A 243 -4.25 -20.26 26.86
CA PRO A 243 -4.54 -20.90 28.15
C PRO A 243 -4.30 -19.91 29.30
N PRO A 244 -5.11 -19.94 30.37
CA PRO A 244 -4.91 -19.05 31.51
C PRO A 244 -3.55 -19.32 32.16
N GLY A 245 -2.65 -18.33 32.15
CA GLY A 245 -1.40 -18.34 32.92
C GLY A 245 -0.07 -18.40 32.15
N SER A 246 -0.05 -18.14 30.83
CA SER A 246 1.21 -17.96 30.07
C SER A 246 1.70 -16.51 30.06
#